data_AF-A0A6V7XJZ0-F1
#
_entry.id   AF-A0A6V7XJZ0-F1
#
_cell.length_a   1.000
_cell.length_b   1.000
_cell.length_c   1.000
_cell.angle_alpha   90.00
_cell.angle_beta   90.00
_cell.angle_gamma   90.00
#
_symmetry.space_group_name_H-M   'P 1'
#
loop_
_entity.id
_entity.type
_entity.pdbx_description
1 polymer ?
#
loop_
_entity_poly.entity_id
_entity_poly.type
_entity_poly.pdbx_seq_one_letter_code
_entity_poly.pdbx_strand_id
1 'polypeptide(L)'
;MSANIENKKFKNIHSTKNSLLSKNSEWKDFSGIRNYFIFLVVILIVQNFLESSINYGIAKDSLLLLLSSNLTILSVYFLELFLSKKWIPFKLAILLYLMVLVIHLLLPFFVLFKTKDNLFFVIFSMACLVAEGMKLFSYAHVNYCCRHLLLNRGNKCDDKLLAEEDIQDDRLKEKLPEKEEENVNENICNNENKEIAEEESPQDNLHTSKDNKLSPFILEISANHLELYPQNLTVKNLYYFIMAPTLCYELEYPVIPKRRWSLILNHLIEFISLVYVYIALCKNCIPILAKMEKQNQFLTFFQLAEG
;
A
#
# COMPACT_ATOMS: atom_id res chain seq x y z
N MET A 1 -28.84 8.23 -21.02
CA MET A 1 -27.41 8.51 -21.28
C MET A 1 -26.62 8.02 -20.07
N SER A 2 -26.47 6.70 -19.99
CA SER A 2 -26.07 5.97 -18.79
C SER A 2 -24.57 5.77 -18.80
N ALA A 3 -23.88 6.46 -17.89
CA ALA A 3 -22.43 6.41 -17.80
C ALA A 3 -21.98 5.01 -17.36
N ASN A 4 -21.09 4.46 -18.17
CA ASN A 4 -20.43 3.18 -18.05
C ASN A 4 -19.68 3.09 -16.71
N ILE A 5 -20.30 2.48 -15.69
CA ILE A 5 -19.60 2.05 -14.47
C ILE A 5 -18.88 0.76 -14.86
N GLU A 6 -17.72 0.91 -15.49
CA GLU A 6 -16.79 -0.19 -15.71
C GLU A 6 -16.50 -0.86 -14.37
N ASN A 7 -16.84 -2.14 -14.31
CA ASN A 7 -16.44 -3.08 -13.27
C ASN A 7 -14.95 -2.91 -12.97
N LYS A 8 -14.65 -2.25 -11.85
CA LYS A 8 -13.29 -2.02 -11.37
C LYS A 8 -12.72 -3.38 -10.93
N LYS A 9 -12.18 -4.11 -11.90
CA LYS A 9 -11.36 -5.31 -11.71
C LYS A 9 -10.27 -4.95 -10.70
N PHE A 10 -10.20 -5.65 -9.57
CA PHE A 10 -8.99 -5.63 -8.73
C PHE A 10 -7.90 -6.38 -9.51
N LYS A 11 -7.34 -5.70 -10.51
CA LYS A 11 -6.16 -6.14 -11.23
C LYS A 11 -4.98 -5.85 -10.30
N ASN A 12 -4.08 -6.82 -10.13
CA ASN A 12 -2.78 -6.56 -9.49
C ASN A 12 -2.20 -5.30 -10.12
N ILE A 13 -1.89 -4.31 -9.29
CA ILE A 13 -1.44 -3.00 -9.76
C ILE A 13 -0.02 -3.19 -10.32
N HIS A 14 0.76 -4.08 -9.71
CA HIS A 14 2.09 -4.41 -10.16
C HIS A 14 2.11 -5.44 -11.29
N SER A 15 2.89 -5.13 -12.31
CA SER A 15 3.22 -5.99 -13.44
C SER A 15 4.71 -5.89 -13.72
N THR A 16 5.33 -6.98 -14.16
CA THR A 16 6.75 -7.00 -14.50
C THR A 16 7.01 -6.11 -15.72
N LYS A 17 7.61 -4.94 -15.49
CA LYS A 17 8.02 -4.00 -16.53
C LYS A 17 9.44 -3.50 -16.25
N ASN A 18 10.19 -3.23 -17.31
CA ASN A 18 11.48 -2.57 -17.18
C ASN A 18 11.26 -1.08 -16.89
N SER A 19 12.11 -0.48 -16.05
CA SER A 19 12.12 0.97 -15.86
C SER A 19 12.41 1.67 -17.18
N LEU A 20 11.69 2.76 -17.44
CA LEU A 20 11.84 3.55 -18.67
C LEU A 20 13.26 4.07 -18.89
N LEU A 21 14.01 4.29 -17.81
CA LEU A 21 15.40 4.78 -17.84
C LEU A 21 16.44 3.66 -17.70
N SER A 22 16.02 2.39 -17.76
CA SER A 22 16.97 1.27 -17.70
C SER A 22 17.79 1.15 -18.98
N LYS A 23 19.02 0.62 -18.92
CA LYS A 23 19.86 0.37 -20.11
C LYS A 23 19.23 -0.55 -21.18
N ASN A 24 18.15 -1.25 -20.82
CA ASN A 24 17.37 -2.07 -21.74
C ASN A 24 16.33 -1.25 -22.53
N SER A 25 16.14 0.03 -22.17
CA SER A 25 15.43 1.01 -22.97
C SER A 25 16.37 1.55 -24.06
N GLU A 26 15.81 1.95 -25.19
CA GLU A 26 16.52 2.32 -26.43
C GLU A 26 17.41 3.59 -26.33
N TRP A 27 17.72 4.06 -25.11
CA TRP A 27 18.52 5.26 -24.87
C TRP A 27 20.02 4.93 -24.90
N LYS A 28 20.75 5.67 -25.75
CA LYS A 28 22.15 5.46 -26.15
C LYS A 28 23.15 5.48 -24.98
N ASP A 29 24.34 4.91 -25.25
CA ASP A 29 25.46 4.67 -24.34
C ASP A 29 25.96 5.91 -23.55
N PHE A 30 25.53 6.08 -22.30
CA PHE A 30 26.03 7.12 -21.37
C PHE A 30 27.31 6.72 -20.61
N SER A 31 28.08 5.78 -21.17
CA SER A 31 29.21 5.14 -20.47
C SER A 31 30.31 6.13 -20.06
N GLY A 32 30.57 7.18 -20.85
CA GLY A 32 31.55 8.22 -20.52
C GLY A 32 31.13 9.13 -19.35
N ILE A 33 29.87 9.58 -19.34
CA ILE A 33 29.31 10.41 -18.27
C ILE A 33 29.30 9.61 -16.94
N ARG A 34 28.90 8.34 -16.99
CA ARG A 34 28.91 7.46 -15.81
C ARG A 34 30.30 7.35 -15.17
N ASN A 35 31.34 7.17 -15.98
CA ASN A 35 32.71 7.05 -15.47
C ASN A 35 33.17 8.37 -14.81
N TYR A 36 32.84 9.52 -15.40
CA TYR A 36 33.15 10.82 -14.80
C TYR A 36 32.45 11.02 -13.45
N PHE A 37 31.17 10.66 -13.34
CA PHE A 37 30.45 10.66 -12.06
C PHE A 37 31.14 9.77 -11.01
N ILE A 38 31.59 8.57 -11.38
CA ILE A 38 32.30 7.67 -10.46
C ILE A 38 33.61 8.30 -9.98
N PHE A 39 34.40 8.92 -10.86
CA PHE A 39 35.62 9.62 -10.44
C PHE A 39 35.34 10.78 -9.49
N LEU A 40 34.32 11.58 -9.81
CA LEU A 40 33.89 12.71 -9.01
C LEU A 40 33.47 12.24 -7.60
N VAL A 41 32.79 11.11 -7.50
CA VAL A 41 32.45 10.46 -6.21
C VAL A 41 33.67 10.03 -5.42
N VAL A 42 34.64 9.37 -6.06
CA VAL A 42 35.81 8.88 -5.33
C VAL A 42 36.57 10.04 -4.69
N ILE A 43 36.82 11.11 -5.47
CA ILE A 43 37.49 12.32 -5.00
C ILE A 43 36.75 12.92 -3.81
N LEU A 44 35.44 13.02 -3.97
CA LEU A 44 34.57 13.60 -3.00
C LEU A 44 34.47 12.72 -1.73
N ILE A 45 34.24 11.41 -1.82
CA ILE A 45 34.22 10.49 -0.67
C ILE A 45 35.49 10.66 0.16
N VAL A 46 36.66 10.76 -0.47
CA VAL A 46 37.92 11.01 0.22
C VAL A 46 37.89 12.35 0.98
N GLN A 47 37.42 13.43 0.36
CA GLN A 47 37.30 14.74 1.03
C GLN A 47 36.35 14.70 2.24
N ASN A 48 35.13 14.17 2.08
CA ASN A 48 34.18 14.11 3.20
C ASN A 48 34.54 13.08 4.26
N PHE A 49 35.21 11.98 3.92
CA PHE A 49 35.67 10.99 4.91
C PHE A 49 36.72 11.60 5.83
N LEU A 50 37.62 12.42 5.28
CA LEU A 50 38.59 13.18 6.06
C LEU A 50 37.90 14.23 6.95
N GLU A 51 36.94 14.98 6.39
CA GLU A 51 36.21 16.03 7.13
C GLU A 51 35.28 15.46 8.22
N SER A 52 34.61 14.33 7.93
CA SER A 52 33.68 13.65 8.84
C SER A 52 34.41 12.92 9.96
N SER A 53 35.55 12.27 9.70
CA SER A 53 36.30 11.55 10.74
C SER A 53 36.89 12.50 11.80
N ILE A 54 37.09 13.76 11.46
CA ILE A 54 37.73 14.75 12.35
C ILE A 54 36.70 15.49 13.21
N ASN A 55 35.48 15.77 12.71
CA ASN A 55 34.57 16.74 13.34
C ASN A 55 33.27 16.17 13.92
N TYR A 56 32.73 15.08 13.36
CA TYR A 56 31.40 14.60 13.74
C TYR A 56 31.45 13.09 13.97
N GLY A 57 31.33 12.66 15.22
CA GLY A 57 31.16 11.24 15.54
C GLY A 57 29.98 10.62 14.76
N ILE A 58 29.98 9.30 14.64
CA ILE A 58 28.91 8.53 13.98
C ILE A 58 27.55 8.97 14.55
N ALA A 59 26.56 9.25 13.69
CA ALA A 59 25.21 9.70 14.06
C ALA A 59 24.42 8.61 14.80
N LYS A 60 24.78 8.39 16.07
CA LYS A 60 24.29 7.29 16.89
C LYS A 60 22.78 7.39 17.12
N ASP A 61 22.24 8.57 17.34
CA ASP A 61 20.84 8.75 17.71
C ASP A 61 19.91 8.50 16.51
N SER A 62 20.26 9.03 15.33
CA SER A 62 19.55 8.76 14.07
C SER A 62 19.53 7.27 13.71
N LEU A 63 20.66 6.57 13.90
CA LEU A 63 20.75 5.12 13.65
C LEU A 63 19.95 4.31 14.68
N LEU A 64 20.00 4.71 15.96
CA LEU A 64 19.24 4.08 17.03
C LEU A 64 17.73 4.19 16.78
N LEU A 65 17.26 5.34 16.31
CA LEU A 65 15.86 5.55 15.94
C LEU A 65 15.42 4.62 14.82
N LEU A 66 16.24 4.49 13.76
CA LEU A 66 15.95 3.58 12.65
C LEU A 66 15.96 2.11 13.09
N LEU A 67 16.80 1.75 14.06
CA LEU A 67 16.75 0.40 14.62
C LEU A 67 15.51 0.19 15.48
N SER A 68 15.12 1.21 16.26
CA SER A 68 13.95 1.18 17.14
C SER A 68 12.63 1.08 16.39
N SER A 69 12.55 1.54 15.13
CA SER A 69 11.33 1.38 14.31
C SER A 69 10.97 -0.07 14.03
N ASN A 70 11.91 -1.02 14.17
CA ASN A 70 11.55 -2.44 14.13
C ASN A 70 10.51 -2.81 15.21
N LEU A 71 10.51 -2.12 16.35
CA LEU A 71 9.50 -2.33 17.38
C LEU A 71 8.10 -1.92 16.91
N THR A 72 7.96 -0.84 16.14
CA THR A 72 6.66 -0.41 15.62
C THR A 72 6.18 -1.33 14.50
N ILE A 73 7.09 -1.81 13.64
CA ILE A 73 6.80 -2.83 12.61
C ILE A 73 6.25 -4.11 13.27
N LEU A 74 6.93 -4.61 14.30
CA LEU A 74 6.48 -5.79 15.04
C LEU A 74 5.18 -5.53 15.80
N SER A 75 4.98 -4.33 16.35
CA SER A 75 3.73 -3.97 17.03
C SER A 75 2.53 -4.03 16.07
N VAL A 76 2.67 -3.51 14.86
CA VAL A 76 1.64 -3.61 13.80
C VAL A 76 1.39 -5.06 13.39
N TYR A 77 2.44 -5.88 13.31
CA TYR A 77 2.31 -7.32 13.05
C TYR A 77 1.49 -8.04 14.14
N PHE A 78 1.81 -7.80 15.42
CA PHE A 78 1.07 -8.42 16.52
C PHE A 78 -0.38 -7.94 16.57
N LEU A 79 -0.64 -6.66 16.31
CA LEU A 79 -2.01 -6.16 16.17
C LEU A 79 -2.77 -6.94 15.10
N GLU A 80 -2.21 -7.08 13.90
CA GLU A 80 -2.84 -7.87 12.82
C GLU A 80 -3.09 -9.33 13.21
N LEU A 81 -2.17 -9.94 13.96
CA LEU A 81 -2.32 -11.31 14.45
C LEU A 81 -3.44 -11.46 15.49
N PHE A 82 -3.63 -10.47 16.37
CA PHE A 82 -4.73 -10.47 17.32
C PHE A 82 -6.09 -10.22 16.64
N LEU A 83 -6.10 -9.40 15.59
CA LEU A 83 -7.29 -9.16 14.78
C LEU A 83 -7.70 -10.41 13.97
N SER A 84 -6.75 -11.13 13.40
CA SER A 84 -7.06 -12.35 12.63
C SER A 84 -7.66 -13.45 13.52
N LYS A 85 -7.25 -13.51 14.79
CA LYS A 85 -7.81 -14.43 15.81
C LYS A 85 -9.13 -13.96 16.42
N LYS A 86 -9.69 -12.80 16.00
CA LYS A 86 -10.91 -12.18 16.53
C LYS A 86 -10.84 -11.84 18.04
N TRP A 87 -9.66 -11.59 18.60
CA TRP A 87 -9.52 -11.23 20.03
C TRP A 87 -9.91 -9.79 20.32
N ILE A 88 -9.83 -8.90 19.32
CA ILE A 88 -10.01 -7.45 19.48
C ILE A 88 -11.22 -6.99 18.64
N PRO A 89 -12.13 -6.16 19.20
CA PRO A 89 -13.24 -5.61 18.42
C PRO A 89 -12.76 -4.57 17.40
N PHE A 90 -13.44 -4.51 16.24
CA PHE A 90 -13.01 -3.69 15.09
C PHE A 90 -12.78 -2.20 15.41
N LYS A 91 -13.66 -1.59 16.21
CA LYS A 91 -13.56 -0.17 16.57
C LYS A 91 -12.30 0.13 17.39
N LEU A 92 -11.98 -0.74 18.35
CA LEU A 92 -10.79 -0.60 19.19
C LEU A 92 -9.51 -0.80 18.37
N ALA A 93 -9.52 -1.75 17.43
CA ALA A 93 -8.39 -1.99 16.56
C ALA A 93 -8.03 -0.77 15.69
N ILE A 94 -9.02 -0.10 15.09
CA ILE A 94 -8.79 1.12 14.30
C ILE A 94 -8.16 2.21 15.17
N LEU A 95 -8.63 2.38 16.40
CA LEU A 95 -8.06 3.33 17.36
C LEU A 95 -6.60 2.98 17.68
N LEU A 96 -6.29 1.71 17.93
CA LEU A 96 -4.92 1.25 18.21
C LEU A 96 -3.98 1.45 17.00
N TYR A 97 -4.44 1.19 15.78
CA TYR A 97 -3.65 1.48 14.57
C TYR A 97 -3.31 2.96 14.45
N LEU A 98 -4.31 3.83 14.65
CA LEU A 98 -4.11 5.27 14.60
C LEU A 98 -3.10 5.71 15.66
N MET A 99 -3.23 5.21 16.89
CA MET A 99 -2.29 5.54 17.98
C MET A 99 -0.86 5.09 17.67
N VAL A 100 -0.66 3.85 17.19
CA VAL A 100 0.67 3.35 16.84
C VAL A 100 1.30 4.17 15.71
N LEU A 101 0.53 4.50 14.67
CA LEU A 101 1.03 5.32 13.56
C LEU A 101 1.37 6.75 13.99
N VAL A 102 0.53 7.38 14.82
CA VAL A 102 0.79 8.73 15.35
C VAL A 102 2.04 8.72 16.22
N ILE A 103 2.19 7.75 17.11
CA ILE A 103 3.38 7.61 17.96
C ILE A 103 4.63 7.39 17.08
N HIS A 104 4.56 6.51 16.08
CA HIS A 104 5.67 6.24 15.15
C HIS A 104 6.14 7.49 14.40
N LEU A 105 5.25 8.44 14.09
CA LEU A 105 5.61 9.69 13.42
C LEU A 105 6.05 10.80 14.38
N LEU A 106 5.40 10.92 15.54
CA LEU A 106 5.69 11.99 16.51
C LEU A 106 6.95 11.72 17.32
N LEU A 107 7.19 10.48 17.76
CA LEU A 107 8.34 10.11 18.59
C LEU A 107 9.68 10.50 17.93
N PRO A 108 9.99 10.09 16.68
CA PRO A 108 11.27 10.45 16.07
C PRO A 108 11.39 11.95 15.83
N PHE A 109 10.30 12.66 15.53
CA PHE A 109 10.31 14.12 15.43
C PHE A 109 10.79 14.77 16.73
N PHE A 110 10.22 14.36 17.88
CA PHE A 110 10.61 14.92 19.17
C PHE A 110 12.03 14.53 19.60
N VAL A 111 12.48 13.32 19.29
CA VAL A 111 13.84 12.87 19.61
C VAL A 111 14.84 13.65 18.76
N LEU A 112 14.66 13.67 17.44
CA LEU A 112 15.60 14.33 16.52
C LEU A 112 15.66 15.85 16.70
N PHE A 113 14.57 16.49 17.17
CA PHE A 113 14.62 17.92 17.49
C PHE A 113 15.60 18.25 18.63
N LYS A 114 15.90 17.28 19.51
CA LYS A 114 16.84 17.45 20.62
C LYS A 114 18.25 16.99 20.30
N THR A 115 18.45 16.21 19.23
CA THR A 115 19.78 15.66 18.89
C THR A 115 20.63 16.70 18.18
N LYS A 116 21.95 16.57 18.32
CA LYS A 116 22.94 17.40 17.62
C LYS A 116 23.59 16.63 16.46
N ASP A 117 22.82 15.75 15.83
CA ASP A 117 23.27 14.95 14.69
C ASP A 117 23.44 15.83 13.45
N ASN A 118 24.27 15.38 12.50
CA ASN A 118 24.36 16.05 11.21
C ASN A 118 23.00 16.08 10.53
N LEU A 119 22.63 17.25 10.00
CA LEU A 119 21.36 17.49 9.30
C LEU A 119 21.05 16.44 8.22
N PHE A 120 22.08 15.93 7.53
CA PHE A 120 21.92 14.88 6.52
C PHE A 120 21.33 13.59 7.08
N PHE A 121 21.87 13.09 8.21
CA PHE A 121 21.37 11.85 8.84
C PHE A 121 19.99 12.05 9.45
N VAL A 122 19.69 13.25 9.95
CA VAL A 122 18.36 13.63 10.45
C VAL A 122 17.33 13.61 9.32
N ILE A 123 17.61 14.25 8.18
CA ILE A 123 16.70 14.25 7.02
C ILE A 123 16.53 12.82 6.48
N PHE A 124 17.63 12.07 6.35
CA PHE A 124 17.59 10.70 5.85
C PHE A 124 16.76 9.77 6.75
N SER A 125 17.01 9.79 8.06
CA SER A 125 16.26 8.98 9.03
C SER A 125 14.78 9.33 9.05
N MET A 126 14.43 10.63 9.01
CA MET A 126 13.03 11.06 8.92
C MET A 126 12.35 10.61 7.64
N ALA A 127 13.02 10.71 6.49
CA ALA A 127 12.48 10.22 5.23
C ALA A 127 12.18 8.72 5.27
N CYS A 128 13.09 7.91 5.83
CA CYS A 128 12.89 6.48 6.04
C CYS A 128 11.71 6.20 6.97
N LEU A 129 11.62 6.88 8.11
CA LEU A 129 10.57 6.67 9.11
C LEU A 129 9.17 7.05 8.61
N VAL A 130 9.07 8.14 7.83
CA VAL A 130 7.82 8.53 7.16
C VAL A 130 7.43 7.49 6.11
N ALA A 131 8.38 7.01 5.31
CA ALA A 131 8.13 5.94 4.35
C ALA A 131 7.65 4.65 5.02
N GLU A 132 8.25 4.26 6.15
CA GLU A 132 7.80 3.14 6.98
C GLU A 132 6.37 3.36 7.49
N GLY A 133 6.04 4.56 8.00
CA GLY A 133 4.69 4.90 8.44
C GLY A 133 3.64 4.78 7.33
N MET A 134 3.94 5.27 6.12
CA MET A 134 3.06 5.14 4.95
C MET A 134 2.86 3.66 4.55
N LYS A 135 3.92 2.85 4.62
CA LYS A 135 3.83 1.40 4.35
C LYS A 135 2.95 0.69 5.37
N LEU A 136 3.16 0.94 6.66
CA LEU A 136 2.35 0.34 7.73
C LEU A 136 0.88 0.73 7.60
N PHE A 137 0.59 1.97 7.20
CA PHE A 137 -0.77 2.40 6.88
C PHE A 137 -1.37 1.61 5.71
N SER A 138 -0.63 1.46 4.60
CA SER A 138 -1.12 0.67 3.46
C SER A 138 -1.33 -0.80 3.82
N TYR A 139 -0.46 -1.39 4.64
CA TYR A 139 -0.57 -2.77 5.12
C TYR A 139 -1.85 -2.96 5.94
N ALA A 140 -2.10 -2.07 6.91
CA ALA A 140 -3.31 -2.12 7.74
C ALA A 140 -4.59 -1.97 6.90
N HIS A 141 -4.59 -1.08 5.90
CA HIS A 141 -5.75 -0.83 5.06
C HIS A 141 -6.14 -2.04 4.19
N VAL A 142 -5.16 -2.67 3.54
CA VAL A 142 -5.39 -3.84 2.69
C VAL A 142 -5.84 -5.04 3.53
N ASN A 143 -5.20 -5.28 4.68
CA ASN A 143 -5.62 -6.35 5.59
C ASN A 143 -7.02 -6.10 6.17
N TYR A 144 -7.36 -4.84 6.47
CA TYR A 144 -8.72 -4.45 6.85
C TYR A 144 -9.74 -4.83 5.77
N CYS A 145 -9.44 -4.51 4.51
CA CYS A 145 -10.30 -4.86 3.38
C CYS A 145 -10.49 -6.38 3.26
N CYS A 146 -9.41 -7.17 3.29
CA CYS A 146 -9.47 -8.64 3.23
C CYS A 146 -10.34 -9.23 4.35
N ARG A 147 -10.18 -8.76 5.59
CA ARG A 147 -11.01 -9.20 6.72
C ARG A 147 -12.48 -8.83 6.55
N HIS A 148 -12.78 -7.62 6.06
CA HIS A 148 -14.16 -7.20 5.85
C HIS A 148 -14.86 -8.07 4.79
N LEU A 149 -14.14 -8.43 3.73
CA LEU A 149 -14.63 -9.36 2.70
C LEU A 149 -14.88 -10.76 3.27
N LEU A 150 -14.02 -11.26 4.17
CA LEU A 150 -14.21 -12.55 4.86
C LEU A 150 -15.50 -12.58 5.68
N LEU A 151 -15.79 -11.52 6.43
CA LEU A 151 -16.99 -11.43 7.25
C LEU A 151 -18.26 -11.38 6.39
N ASN A 152 -18.24 -10.57 5.32
CA ASN A 152 -19.39 -10.47 4.41
C ASN A 152 -19.65 -11.79 3.66
N ARG A 153 -18.60 -12.58 3.35
CA ARG A 153 -18.78 -13.91 2.76
C ARG A 153 -19.34 -14.92 3.77
N GLY A 154 -18.90 -14.87 5.03
CA GLY A 154 -19.44 -15.68 6.12
C GLY A 154 -20.95 -15.47 6.28
N ASN A 155 -21.36 -14.22 6.46
CA ASN A 155 -22.78 -13.86 6.59
C ASN A 155 -23.62 -14.33 5.39
N LYS A 156 -23.09 -14.19 4.16
CA LYS A 156 -23.77 -14.64 2.94
C LYS A 156 -23.89 -16.16 2.84
N CYS A 157 -22.97 -16.93 3.43
CA CYS A 157 -23.08 -18.38 3.53
C CYS A 157 -24.10 -18.77 4.60
N ASP A 158 -24.11 -18.07 5.73
CA ASP A 158 -25.08 -18.30 6.81
C ASP A 158 -26.51 -17.99 6.31
N ASP A 159 -26.72 -16.88 5.60
CA ASP A 159 -28.00 -16.54 4.96
C ASP A 159 -28.45 -17.60 3.93
N LYS A 160 -27.50 -18.21 3.21
CA LYS A 160 -27.78 -19.28 2.25
C LYS A 160 -28.11 -20.60 2.93
N LEU A 161 -27.43 -20.94 4.01
CA LEU A 161 -27.68 -22.15 4.79
C LEU A 161 -29.04 -22.06 5.49
N LEU A 162 -29.37 -20.90 6.06
CA LEU A 162 -30.70 -20.63 6.61
C LEU A 162 -31.79 -20.73 5.53
N ALA A 163 -31.55 -20.17 4.33
CA ALA A 163 -32.48 -20.31 3.22
C ALA A 163 -32.60 -21.76 2.69
N GLU A 164 -31.53 -22.56 2.72
CA GLU A 164 -31.58 -23.99 2.34
C GLU A 164 -32.28 -24.85 3.39
N GLU A 165 -32.15 -24.53 4.68
CA GLU A 165 -32.89 -25.16 5.78
C GLU A 165 -34.38 -24.83 5.70
N ASP A 166 -34.76 -23.58 5.44
CA ASP A 166 -36.16 -23.15 5.28
C ASP A 166 -36.84 -23.88 4.10
N ILE A 167 -36.13 -24.07 2.98
CA ILE A 167 -36.64 -24.82 1.81
C ILE A 167 -36.82 -26.32 2.12
N GLN A 168 -35.98 -26.88 3.01
CA GLN A 168 -36.09 -28.29 3.40
C GLN A 168 -37.29 -28.54 4.33
N ASP A 169 -37.59 -27.59 5.23
CA ASP A 169 -38.75 -27.65 6.12
C ASP A 169 -40.08 -27.50 5.37
N ASP A 170 -40.14 -26.67 4.33
CA ASP A 170 -41.32 -26.59 3.47
C ASP A 170 -41.53 -27.87 2.63
N ARG A 171 -40.45 -28.53 2.18
CA ARG A 171 -40.53 -29.85 1.52
C ARG A 171 -40.96 -30.99 2.45
N LEU A 172 -40.77 -30.85 3.76
CA LEU A 172 -41.22 -31.84 4.76
C LEU A 172 -42.69 -31.65 5.14
N LYS A 173 -43.21 -30.42 5.07
CA LYS A 173 -44.65 -30.12 5.28
C LYS A 173 -45.55 -30.62 4.16
N GLU A 174 -45.03 -30.79 2.94
CA GLU A 174 -45.78 -31.34 1.80
C GLU A 174 -45.96 -32.88 1.86
N LYS A 175 -45.44 -33.58 2.89
CA LYS A 175 -45.45 -35.06 2.98
C LYS A 175 -46.25 -35.66 4.15
N LEU A 176 -47.22 -34.97 4.71
CA LEU A 176 -48.18 -35.54 5.69
C LEU A 176 -49.59 -35.63 5.07
N PRO A 177 -50.25 -36.82 5.07
CA PRO A 177 -51.44 -37.04 4.27
C PRO A 177 -52.71 -36.61 5.02
N GLU A 178 -53.48 -35.70 4.44
CA GLU A 178 -54.92 -35.61 4.70
C GLU A 178 -55.68 -36.44 3.65
N LYS A 179 -56.73 -37.11 4.14
CA LYS A 179 -57.53 -38.13 3.47
C LYS A 179 -58.63 -37.53 2.60
N GLU A 180 -59.06 -38.32 1.61
CA GLU A 180 -60.34 -38.26 0.85
C GLU A 180 -60.47 -37.02 -0.08
N GLU A 181 -60.88 -37.07 -1.35
CA GLU A 181 -61.67 -38.01 -2.18
C GLU A 181 -61.42 -37.70 -3.69
N GLU A 182 -61.90 -38.61 -4.54
CA GLU A 182 -61.82 -38.70 -6.01
C GLU A 182 -62.12 -37.42 -6.83
N ASN A 183 -61.39 -37.20 -7.93
CA ASN A 183 -61.96 -37.34 -9.28
C ASN A 183 -60.94 -37.25 -10.44
N VAL A 184 -61.32 -37.98 -11.49
CA VAL A 184 -60.64 -38.28 -12.75
C VAL A 184 -60.74 -37.09 -13.73
N ASN A 185 -59.65 -36.71 -14.40
CA ASN A 185 -59.59 -36.63 -15.88
C ASN A 185 -58.28 -36.03 -16.44
N GLU A 186 -57.71 -36.79 -17.38
CA GLU A 186 -57.13 -36.41 -18.67
C GLU A 186 -56.83 -34.92 -18.95
N ASN A 187 -55.60 -34.60 -19.35
CA ASN A 187 -55.29 -34.42 -20.78
C ASN A 187 -53.82 -34.07 -21.08
N ILE A 188 -53.38 -34.63 -22.20
CA ILE A 188 -52.13 -34.42 -22.94
C ILE A 188 -52.26 -33.13 -23.77
N CYS A 189 -51.21 -32.29 -23.84
CA CYS A 189 -50.54 -31.79 -25.08
C CYS A 189 -49.78 -30.46 -24.87
N ASN A 190 -48.47 -30.52 -25.06
CA ASN A 190 -47.66 -29.83 -26.08
C ASN A 190 -47.97 -28.40 -26.57
N ASN A 191 -46.84 -27.73 -26.87
CA ASN A 191 -46.62 -26.63 -27.84
C ASN A 191 -46.98 -25.22 -27.36
N GLU A 192 -46.26 -24.13 -27.64
CA GLU A 192 -45.25 -23.81 -28.67
C GLU A 192 -44.59 -22.46 -28.29
N ASN A 193 -43.39 -22.18 -28.84
CA ASN A 193 -42.70 -20.89 -28.75
C ASN A 193 -43.35 -19.81 -29.63
N LYS A 194 -43.36 -18.52 -29.21
CA LYS A 194 -42.97 -17.34 -30.05
C LYS A 194 -43.06 -15.95 -29.39
N GLU A 195 -41.93 -15.24 -29.43
CA GLU A 195 -41.65 -13.82 -29.83
C GLU A 195 -42.52 -12.61 -29.38
N ILE A 196 -41.87 -11.74 -28.56
CA ILE A 196 -41.64 -10.26 -28.62
C ILE A 196 -42.72 -9.30 -29.21
N ALA A 197 -43.21 -8.33 -28.41
CA ALA A 197 -43.02 -6.86 -28.57
C ALA A 197 -43.86 -5.99 -27.59
N GLU A 198 -43.16 -5.05 -26.93
CA GLU A 198 -43.49 -3.67 -26.48
C GLU A 198 -44.92 -3.16 -26.12
N GLU A 199 -45.07 -2.58 -24.91
CA GLU A 199 -45.46 -1.16 -24.57
C GLU A 199 -46.30 -0.98 -23.26
N GLU A 200 -45.71 -0.17 -22.34
CA GLU A 200 -46.22 0.76 -21.29
C GLU A 200 -47.19 0.42 -20.11
N SER A 201 -46.92 1.14 -19.00
CA SER A 201 -47.29 1.08 -17.55
C SER A 201 -48.74 1.50 -17.13
N PRO A 202 -49.17 1.65 -15.83
CA PRO A 202 -48.48 1.60 -14.51
C PRO A 202 -49.25 0.98 -13.28
N GLN A 203 -48.61 1.03 -12.08
CA GLN A 203 -49.09 0.85 -10.67
C GLN A 203 -48.88 -0.56 -10.05
N ASP A 204 -48.35 -0.80 -8.84
CA ASP A 204 -47.94 0.02 -7.68
C ASP A 204 -47.08 -0.86 -6.70
N ASN A 205 -46.15 -0.21 -5.96
CA ASN A 205 -45.61 -0.59 -4.62
C ASN A 205 -44.49 -1.66 -4.40
N LEU A 206 -43.44 -1.17 -3.71
CA LEU A 206 -42.66 -1.79 -2.61
C LEU A 206 -41.40 -2.65 -2.90
N HIS A 207 -40.37 -2.40 -2.06
CA HIS A 207 -39.07 -3.09 -1.89
C HIS A 207 -37.94 -2.80 -2.89
N THR A 208 -37.15 -1.75 -2.62
CA THR A 208 -35.78 -1.64 -3.15
C THR A 208 -34.79 -2.42 -2.29
N SER A 209 -34.79 -3.75 -2.43
CA SER A 209 -33.59 -4.56 -2.26
C SER A 209 -32.76 -4.40 -3.53
N LYS A 210 -31.63 -3.70 -3.46
CA LYS A 210 -30.71 -3.60 -4.61
C LYS A 210 -29.81 -4.82 -4.63
N ASP A 211 -30.24 -5.80 -5.42
CA ASP A 211 -29.47 -6.95 -5.85
C ASP A 211 -28.16 -6.51 -6.51
N ASN A 212 -27.05 -6.58 -5.76
CA ASN A 212 -25.73 -6.55 -6.37
C ASN A 212 -25.42 -7.97 -6.86
N LYS A 213 -25.78 -8.22 -8.12
CA LYS A 213 -25.29 -9.36 -8.93
C LYS A 213 -23.79 -9.18 -9.14
N LEU A 214 -23.01 -9.55 -8.12
CA LEU A 214 -21.56 -9.55 -8.13
C LEU A 214 -21.11 -10.54 -9.22
N SER A 215 -20.48 -10.02 -10.27
CA SER A 215 -20.07 -10.84 -11.42
C SER A 215 -19.21 -12.03 -10.97
N PRO A 216 -19.34 -13.21 -11.62
CA PRO A 216 -18.63 -14.44 -11.23
C PRO A 216 -17.11 -14.24 -11.14
N PHE A 217 -16.56 -13.29 -11.89
CA PHE A 217 -15.14 -12.93 -11.92
C PHE A 217 -14.66 -12.09 -10.71
N ILE A 218 -15.51 -11.22 -10.13
CA ILE A 218 -15.19 -10.51 -8.87
C ILE A 218 -15.13 -11.51 -7.71
N LEU A 219 -15.95 -12.56 -7.78
CA LEU A 219 -15.97 -13.65 -6.82
C LEU A 219 -14.67 -14.49 -6.89
N GLU A 220 -14.12 -14.67 -8.09
CA GLU A 220 -12.86 -15.40 -8.34
C GLU A 220 -11.62 -14.64 -7.84
N ILE A 221 -11.51 -13.33 -8.12
CA ILE A 221 -10.41 -12.50 -7.59
C ILE A 221 -10.54 -12.33 -6.07
N SER A 222 -11.77 -12.12 -5.58
CA SER A 222 -12.01 -12.09 -4.13
C SER A 222 -11.70 -13.43 -3.49
N ALA A 223 -11.90 -14.57 -4.17
CA ALA A 223 -11.59 -15.91 -3.66
C ALA A 223 -10.08 -16.13 -3.51
N ASN A 224 -9.26 -15.74 -4.49
CA ASN A 224 -7.80 -15.85 -4.38
C ASN A 224 -7.28 -15.06 -3.16
N HIS A 225 -7.67 -13.80 -3.01
CA HIS A 225 -7.28 -13.01 -1.84
C HIS A 225 -7.84 -13.56 -0.52
N LEU A 226 -8.93 -14.32 -0.57
CA LEU A 226 -9.54 -14.98 0.58
C LEU A 226 -8.82 -16.27 1.00
N GLU A 227 -8.26 -17.00 0.04
CA GLU A 227 -7.48 -18.21 0.33
C GLU A 227 -6.09 -17.83 0.88
N LEU A 228 -5.52 -16.72 0.40
CA LEU A 228 -4.23 -16.20 0.85
C LEU A 228 -4.26 -15.60 2.27
N TYR A 229 -5.39 -15.02 2.70
CA TYR A 229 -5.57 -14.53 4.07
C TYR A 229 -6.30 -15.58 4.91
N PRO A 230 -5.79 -16.01 6.09
CA PRO A 230 -4.80 -15.37 6.94
C PRO A 230 -3.36 -15.93 6.79
N GLN A 231 -3.12 -16.83 5.86
CA GLN A 231 -1.83 -17.53 5.71
C GLN A 231 -0.68 -16.56 5.35
N ASN A 232 -0.99 -15.42 4.74
CA ASN A 232 -0.04 -14.38 4.37
C ASN A 232 0.52 -13.58 5.57
N LEU A 233 -0.04 -13.70 6.79
CA LEU A 233 0.42 -13.02 8.02
C LEU A 233 1.70 -13.64 8.60
N THR A 234 2.78 -13.62 7.81
CA THR A 234 4.11 -14.01 8.27
C THR A 234 5.01 -12.80 8.44
N VAL A 235 5.89 -12.84 9.44
CA VAL A 235 6.93 -11.82 9.66
C VAL A 235 7.81 -11.67 8.42
N LYS A 236 8.08 -12.78 7.72
CA LYS A 236 8.84 -12.78 6.46
C LYS A 236 8.18 -11.93 5.37
N ASN A 237 6.87 -12.08 5.16
CA ASN A 237 6.14 -11.31 4.14
C ASN A 237 6.06 -9.82 4.52
N LEU A 238 5.91 -9.52 5.82
CA LEU A 238 5.93 -8.14 6.30
C LEU A 238 7.29 -7.48 6.05
N TYR A 239 8.40 -8.11 6.47
CA TYR A 239 9.73 -7.55 6.25
C TYR A 239 10.08 -7.47 4.76
N TYR A 240 9.61 -8.42 3.95
CA TYR A 240 9.73 -8.32 2.49
C TYR A 240 9.07 -7.05 1.95
N PHE A 241 7.85 -6.73 2.41
CA PHE A 241 7.14 -5.50 2.03
C PHE A 241 7.82 -4.22 2.54
N ILE A 242 8.31 -4.23 3.80
CA ILE A 242 9.05 -3.08 4.35
C ILE A 242 10.31 -2.80 3.54
N MET A 243 10.98 -3.82 2.97
CA MET A 243 12.15 -3.63 2.11
C MET A 243 11.81 -3.41 0.63
N ALA A 244 10.60 -3.74 0.18
CA ALA A 244 10.20 -3.56 -1.20
C ALA A 244 10.19 -2.06 -1.60
N PRO A 245 10.59 -1.68 -2.82
CA PRO A 245 10.59 -0.29 -3.26
C PRO A 245 9.19 0.20 -3.68
N THR A 246 8.17 -0.09 -2.86
CA THR A 246 6.76 0.25 -3.09
C THR A 246 6.13 0.73 -1.77
N LEU A 247 5.16 1.64 -1.86
CA LEU A 247 4.37 2.11 -0.70
C LEU A 247 3.04 1.36 -0.54
N CYS A 248 2.50 0.85 -1.64
CA CYS A 248 1.22 0.13 -1.67
C CYS A 248 1.44 -1.35 -1.39
N TYR A 249 0.82 -1.87 -0.31
CA TYR A 249 0.86 -3.29 0.03
C TYR A 249 -0.02 -4.13 -0.93
N GLU A 250 0.50 -5.27 -1.37
CA GLU A 250 -0.23 -6.33 -2.05
C GLU A 250 0.08 -7.67 -1.36
N LEU A 251 -0.86 -8.62 -1.41
CA LEU A 251 -0.68 -9.93 -0.75
C LEU A 251 0.47 -10.72 -1.40
N GLU A 252 0.61 -10.63 -2.71
CA GLU A 252 1.65 -11.29 -3.48
C GLU A 252 2.22 -10.33 -4.53
N TYR A 253 3.54 -10.14 -4.50
CA TYR A 253 4.25 -9.29 -5.47
C TYR A 253 4.81 -10.11 -6.63
N PRO A 254 4.86 -9.55 -7.84
CA PRO A 254 5.49 -10.22 -8.97
C PRO A 254 6.99 -10.39 -8.74
N VAL A 255 7.47 -11.64 -8.80
CA VAL A 255 8.89 -11.97 -8.59
C VAL A 255 9.61 -12.16 -9.93
N ILE A 256 10.85 -11.68 -9.99
CA ILE A 256 11.74 -11.89 -11.14
C ILE A 256 12.47 -13.23 -10.96
N PRO A 257 12.53 -14.11 -11.98
CA PRO A 257 13.07 -15.46 -11.84
C PRO A 257 14.59 -15.52 -11.53
N LYS A 258 15.36 -14.48 -11.88
CA LYS A 258 16.81 -14.40 -11.62
C LYS A 258 17.22 -13.02 -11.11
N ARG A 259 17.98 -12.97 -9.99
CA ARG A 259 18.50 -11.72 -9.42
C ARG A 259 19.82 -11.32 -10.10
N ARG A 260 19.84 -10.15 -10.74
CA ARG A 260 21.02 -9.60 -11.44
C ARG A 260 21.82 -8.66 -10.52
N TRP A 261 22.66 -9.22 -9.67
CA TRP A 261 23.43 -8.45 -8.66
C TRP A 261 24.34 -7.37 -9.24
N SER A 262 24.97 -7.63 -10.40
CA SER A 262 25.81 -6.63 -11.08
C SER A 262 25.03 -5.38 -11.47
N LEU A 263 23.78 -5.54 -11.91
CA LEU A 263 22.91 -4.42 -12.25
C LEU A 263 22.57 -3.61 -10.99
N ILE A 264 22.21 -4.29 -9.90
CA ILE A 264 21.86 -3.65 -8.62
C ILE A 264 23.05 -2.84 -8.09
N LEU A 265 24.24 -3.43 -8.05
CA LEU A 265 25.45 -2.76 -7.57
C LEU A 265 25.79 -1.52 -8.40
N ASN A 266 25.67 -1.61 -9.72
CA ASN A 266 25.88 -0.46 -10.61
C ASN A 266 24.90 0.68 -10.31
N HIS A 267 23.61 0.38 -10.14
CA HIS A 267 22.61 1.41 -9.81
C HIS A 267 22.80 1.97 -8.39
N LEU A 268 23.29 1.16 -7.45
CA LEU A 268 23.59 1.60 -6.09
C LEU A 268 24.79 2.56 -6.07
N ILE A 269 25.84 2.28 -6.85
CA ILE A 269 26.97 3.19 -7.05
C ILE A 269 26.50 4.49 -7.72
N GLU A 270 25.66 4.40 -8.75
CA GLU A 270 25.07 5.56 -9.43
C GLU A 270 24.16 6.39 -8.51
N PHE A 271 23.40 5.76 -7.60
CA PHE A 271 22.58 6.48 -6.64
C PHE A 271 23.42 7.18 -5.58
N ILE A 272 24.40 6.47 -4.99
CA ILE A 272 25.35 7.05 -4.04
C ILE A 272 26.10 8.20 -4.70
N SER A 273 26.43 8.07 -6.00
CA SER A 273 27.13 9.12 -6.71
C SER A 273 26.35 10.41 -6.78
N LEU A 274 25.08 10.33 -7.20
CA LEU A 274 24.20 11.48 -7.33
C LEU A 274 23.90 12.14 -5.98
N VAL A 275 23.64 11.34 -4.93
CA VAL A 275 23.45 11.88 -3.57
C VAL A 275 24.69 12.63 -3.11
N TYR A 276 25.86 12.09 -3.42
CA TYR A 276 27.10 12.75 -3.06
C TYR A 276 27.25 14.08 -3.82
N VAL A 277 27.11 14.09 -5.14
CA VAL A 277 27.20 15.33 -5.95
C VAL A 277 26.24 16.39 -5.42
N TYR A 278 25.02 15.99 -5.07
CA TYR A 278 24.04 16.87 -4.46
C TYR A 278 24.53 17.50 -3.16
N ILE A 279 25.10 16.71 -2.23
CA ILE A 279 25.67 17.24 -0.98
C ILE A 279 26.80 18.24 -1.25
N ALA A 280 27.70 17.93 -2.20
CA ALA A 280 28.80 18.83 -2.56
C ALA A 280 28.29 20.16 -3.14
N LEU A 281 27.25 20.11 -3.99
CA LEU A 281 26.58 21.31 -4.50
C LEU A 281 25.98 22.13 -3.36
N CYS A 282 25.23 21.50 -2.44
CA CYS A 282 24.66 22.19 -1.29
C CYS A 282 25.74 22.84 -0.42
N LYS A 283 26.82 22.12 -0.10
CA LYS A 283 27.97 22.65 0.66
C LYS A 283 28.58 23.87 -0.01
N ASN A 284 28.76 23.83 -1.34
CA ASN A 284 29.31 24.95 -2.11
C ASN A 284 28.36 26.15 -2.20
N CYS A 285 27.05 25.91 -2.21
CA CYS A 285 26.04 26.98 -2.25
C CYS A 285 25.91 27.76 -0.92
N ILE A 286 26.14 27.13 0.23
CA ILE A 286 26.01 27.76 1.56
C ILE A 286 26.83 29.06 1.71
N PRO A 287 28.16 29.09 1.44
CA PRO A 287 28.94 30.33 1.61
C PRO A 287 28.53 31.42 0.62
N ILE A 288 28.10 31.05 -0.60
CA ILE A 288 27.59 31.99 -1.60
C ILE A 288 26.31 32.63 -1.09
N LEU A 289 25.37 31.84 -0.57
CA LEU A 289 24.12 32.34 0.00
C LEU A 289 24.35 33.26 1.21
N ALA A 290 25.25 32.88 2.13
CA ALA A 290 25.58 33.72 3.28
C ALA A 290 26.18 35.08 2.87
N LYS A 291 26.99 35.10 1.80
CA LYS A 291 27.53 36.35 1.23
C LYS A 291 26.41 37.22 0.66
N MET A 292 25.47 36.62 -0.07
CA MET A 292 24.33 37.33 -0.69
C MET A 292 23.38 37.90 0.38
N GLU A 293 23.09 37.15 1.45
CA GLU A 293 22.26 37.63 2.56
C GLU A 293 22.87 38.88 3.22
N LYS A 294 24.17 38.83 3.51
CA LYS A 294 24.88 39.97 4.10
C LYS A 294 24.89 41.20 3.18
N GLN A 295 25.02 40.99 1.87
CA GLN A 295 24.93 42.08 0.88
C GLN A 295 23.51 42.66 0.78
N ASN A 296 22.47 41.82 0.84
CA ASN A 296 21.08 42.28 0.80
C ASN A 296 20.68 43.08 2.04
N GLN A 297 21.12 42.64 3.23
CA GLN A 297 20.93 43.39 4.49
C GLN A 297 21.66 44.75 4.45
N PHE A 298 22.84 44.79 3.85
CA PHE A 298 23.59 46.03 3.67
C PHE A 298 22.89 47.00 2.71
N LEU A 299 22.31 46.50 1.61
CA LEU A 299 21.54 47.31 0.67
C LEU A 299 20.27 47.92 1.31
N THR A 300 19.56 47.13 2.10
CA THR A 300 18.34 47.59 2.81
C THR A 300 18.67 48.64 3.88
N PHE A 301 19.82 48.52 4.56
CA PHE A 301 20.28 49.53 5.51
C PHE A 301 20.59 50.87 4.83
N PHE A 302 21.23 50.87 3.65
CA PHE A 302 21.53 52.10 2.90
C PHE A 302 20.26 52.82 2.43
N GLN A 303 19.26 52.08 1.94
CA GLN A 303 17.99 52.67 1.50
C GLN A 303 17.19 53.31 2.65
N LEU A 304 17.34 52.82 3.88
CA LEU A 304 16.72 53.39 5.08
C LEU A 304 17.48 54.60 5.63
N ALA A 305 18.76 54.76 5.32
CA ALA A 305 19.59 55.88 5.79
C ALA A 305 19.52 57.11 4.87
N GLU A 306 19.10 56.94 3.61
CA GLU A 306 18.99 58.00 2.61
C GLU A 306 17.57 58.60 2.47
N GLY A 307 16.56 58.05 3.16
CA GLY A 307 15.17 58.53 3.17
C GLY A 307 14.76 59.21 4.47
#